data_AF-A9L0C5-F1
#
_entry.id   AF-A9L0C5-F1
#
_cell.length_a   1.000
_cell.length_b   1.000
_cell.length_c   1.000
_cell.angle_alpha   90.00
_cell.angle_beta   90.00
_cell.angle_gamma   90.00
#
_symmetry.space_group_name_H-M   'P 1'
#
loop_
_entity.id
_entity.type
_entity.pdbx_description
1 polymer ?
#
loop_
_entity_poly.entity_id
_entity_poly.type
_entity_poly.pdbx_seq_one_letter_code
_entity_poly.pdbx_strand_id
1 'polypeptide(L)' 'MDGSLNWVKFETGEALNYLTFIESEVIPFVETHYRATPNHRTLAGQSLGGSFGVLALLTKPQLFENYILTSPSLWIHDR' A
#
# COMPACT_ATOMS: atom_id res chain seq x y z
N MET A 1 20.01 33.45 13.67
CA MET A 1 19.66 32.35 12.76
C MET A 1 18.35 31.79 13.26
N ASP A 2 17.23 32.14 12.63
CA ASP A 2 15.95 31.54 13.03
C ASP A 2 15.90 30.10 12.49
N GLY A 3 15.57 29.16 13.37
CA GLY A 3 15.52 27.74 13.07
C GLY A 3 14.17 27.32 12.50
N SER A 4 13.58 28.10 11.59
CA SER A 4 12.31 27.74 10.96
C SER A 4 12.50 26.66 9.88
N LEU A 5 12.80 25.44 10.31
CA LEU A 5 12.58 24.26 9.47
C LEU A 5 11.06 24.09 9.31
N ASN A 6 10.55 24.56 8.16
CA ASN A 6 9.20 24.26 7.73
C ASN A 6 9.12 22.77 7.40
N TRP A 7 8.65 21.96 8.34
CA TRP A 7 8.28 20.58 8.08
C TRP A 7 7.16 20.57 7.04
N VAL A 8 7.44 19.99 5.87
CA VAL A 8 6.41 19.77 4.86
C VAL A 8 5.39 18.81 5.45
N LYS A 9 4.18 19.31 5.71
CA LYS A 9 3.05 18.47 6.06
C LYS A 9 2.57 17.80 4.78
N PHE A 10 2.82 16.50 4.66
CA PHE A 10 2.27 15.71 3.58
C PHE A 10 0.78 15.48 3.82
N GLU A 11 -0.03 15.70 2.79
CA GLU A 11 -1.42 15.23 2.80
C GLU A 11 -1.43 13.71 2.67
N THR A 12 -2.19 13.05 3.53
CA THR A 12 -2.32 11.59 3.61
C THR A 12 -3.81 11.22 3.63
N GLY A 13 -4.17 10.03 3.17
CA GLY A 13 -5.58 9.57 3.16
C GLY A 13 -5.96 8.79 1.90
N GLU A 14 -5.14 8.87 0.87
CA GLU A 14 -5.43 8.36 -0.47
C GLU A 14 -5.14 6.86 -0.66
N ALA A 15 -5.22 6.06 0.41
CA ALA A 15 -4.85 4.64 0.36
C ALA A 15 -5.72 3.82 -0.61
N LEU A 16 -7.02 4.16 -0.74
CA LEU A 16 -7.91 3.51 -1.71
C LEU A 16 -7.57 3.87 -3.15
N ASN A 17 -7.19 5.13 -3.40
CA ASN A 17 -6.73 5.56 -4.72
C ASN A 17 -5.40 4.90 -5.08
N TYR A 18 -4.49 4.75 -4.11
CA TYR A 18 -3.26 4.00 -4.30
C TYR A 18 -3.52 2.52 -4.58
N LEU A 19 -4.45 1.87 -3.86
CA LEU A 19 -4.85 0.49 -4.15
C LEU A 19 -5.42 0.34 -5.56
N THR A 20 -6.26 1.30 -5.98
CA THR A 20 -6.85 1.33 -7.32
C THR A 20 -5.75 1.45 -8.38
N PHE A 21 -4.79 2.37 -8.21
CA PHE A 21 -3.63 2.50 -9.09
C PHE A 21 -2.84 1.19 -9.21
N ILE A 22 -2.59 0.50 -8.09
CA ILE A 22 -1.89 -0.79 -8.13
C ILE A 22 -2.66 -1.83 -8.95
N GLU A 23 -3.97 -1.90 -8.80
CA GLU A 23 -4.83 -2.86 -9.49
C GLU A 23 -5.04 -2.54 -10.97
N SER A 24 -5.30 -1.28 -11.32
CA SER A 24 -5.69 -0.91 -12.69
C SER A 24 -4.50 -0.60 -13.59
N GLU A 25 -3.35 -0.25 -13.03
CA GLU A 25 -2.19 0.19 -13.80
C GLU A 25 -0.98 -0.70 -13.56
N VAL A 26 -0.56 -0.87 -12.31
CA VAL A 26 0.70 -1.57 -12.01
C VAL A 26 0.60 -3.07 -12.31
N ILE A 27 -0.42 -3.75 -11.80
CA ILE A 27 -0.60 -5.19 -12.01
C ILE A 27 -0.70 -5.51 -13.52
N PRO A 28 -1.59 -4.86 -14.31
CA PRO A 28 -1.68 -5.13 -15.75
C PRO A 28 -0.38 -4.83 -16.49
N PHE A 29 0.30 -3.74 -16.14
CA PHE A 29 1.59 -3.41 -16.74
C PHE A 29 2.62 -4.52 -16.49
N VAL A 30 2.77 -4.97 -15.24
CA VAL A 30 3.74 -6.01 -14.88
C VAL A 30 3.41 -7.33 -15.57
N GLU A 31 2.14 -7.76 -15.56
CA GLU A 31 1.72 -9.03 -16.16
C GLU A 31 1.79 -9.03 -17.69
N THR A 32 1.68 -7.86 -18.32
CA THR A 32 1.84 -7.74 -19.77
C THR A 32 3.31 -7.76 -20.21
N HIS A 33 4.20 -7.17 -19.42
CA HIS A 33 5.59 -6.92 -19.83
C HIS A 33 6.59 -7.93 -19.27
N TYR A 34 6.21 -8.70 -18.24
CA TYR A 34 7.09 -9.65 -17.56
C TYR A 34 6.39 -10.98 -17.36
N ARG A 35 7.18 -12.04 -17.14
CA ARG A 35 6.66 -13.37 -16.78
C ARG A 35 6.24 -13.38 -15.31
N ALA A 36 5.13 -12.72 -15.01
CA ALA A 36 4.43 -12.85 -13.74
C ALA A 36 3.32 -13.91 -13.87
N THR A 37 3.15 -14.76 -12.86
CA THR A 37 2.05 -15.72 -12.82
C THR A 37 0.78 -14.99 -12.38
N PRO A 38 -0.29 -14.95 -13.21
CA PRO A 38 -1.53 -14.28 -12.83
C PRO A 38 -2.07 -14.84 -11.52
N ASN A 39 -2.59 -13.96 -10.68
CA ASN A 39 -3.17 -14.25 -9.37
C ASN A 39 -2.20 -14.75 -8.28
N HIS A 40 -0.98 -15.18 -8.63
CA HIS A 40 0.04 -15.57 -7.64
C HIS A 40 0.85 -14.36 -7.15
N ARG A 41 0.14 -13.40 -6.54
CA ARG A 41 0.68 -12.10 -6.10
C ARG A 41 0.86 -12.07 -4.59
N THR A 42 1.97 -11.49 -4.13
CA THR A 42 2.24 -11.29 -2.69
C THR A 42 2.38 -9.80 -2.39
N LEU A 43 1.64 -9.31 -1.40
CA LEU A 43 1.82 -7.95 -0.86
C LEU A 43 2.64 -8.01 0.43
N ALA A 44 3.82 -7.40 0.42
CA ALA A 44 4.67 -7.25 1.61
C ALA A 44 4.72 -5.79 2.05
N GLY A 45 4.50 -5.55 3.35
CA GLY A 45 4.46 -4.20 3.92
C GLY A 45 4.99 -4.14 5.35
N GLN A 46 5.60 -3.01 5.71
CA GLN A 46 6.12 -2.73 7.05
C GLN A 46 5.59 -1.38 7.56
N SER A 47 5.26 -1.25 8.85
CA SER A 47 4.74 0.00 9.44
C SER A 47 3.51 0.52 8.68
N LEU A 48 3.57 1.71 8.07
CA LEU A 48 2.51 2.26 7.24
C LEU A 48 2.19 1.40 6.01
N GLY A 49 3.20 0.77 5.41
CA GLY A 49 2.99 -0.20 4.34
C GLY A 49 2.27 -1.46 4.83
N GLY A 50 2.49 -1.84 6.10
CA GLY A 50 1.74 -2.90 6.76
C GLY A 50 0.26 -2.52 6.94
N SER A 51 -0.01 -1.29 7.41
CA SER A 51 -1.38 -0.77 7.52
C SER A 51 -2.08 -0.69 6.17
N PHE A 52 -1.38 -0.24 5.12
CA PHE A 52 -1.89 -0.29 3.74
C PHE A 52 -2.22 -1.72 3.32
N GLY A 53 -1.35 -2.68 3.62
CA GLY A 53 -1.60 -4.09 3.32
C GLY A 53 -2.82 -4.66 4.03
N VAL A 54 -3.09 -4.24 5.28
CA VAL A 54 -4.34 -4.58 5.98
C VAL A 54 -5.54 -3.98 5.26
N LEU A 55 -5.47 -2.71 4.85
CA LEU A 55 -6.54 -2.05 4.07
C LEU A 55 -6.81 -2.79 2.75
N ALA A 56 -5.75 -3.18 2.02
CA ALA A 56 -5.87 -3.94 0.78
C ALA A 56 -6.54 -5.30 1.01
N LEU A 57 -6.12 -6.03 2.05
CA LEU A 57 -6.72 -7.32 2.43
C LEU A 57 -8.21 -7.20 2.76
N LEU A 58 -8.61 -6.16 3.51
CA LEU A 58 -10.01 -5.97 3.90
C LEU A 58 -10.90 -5.44 2.78
N THR A 59 -10.33 -4.69 1.83
CA THR A 59 -11.08 -4.05 0.74
C THR A 59 -11.18 -4.95 -0.49
N LYS A 60 -10.09 -5.63 -0.86
CA LYS A 60 -9.98 -6.50 -2.05
C LYS A 60 -9.18 -7.76 -1.73
N PRO A 61 -9.71 -8.68 -0.91
CA PRO A 61 -8.95 -9.84 -0.42
C PRO A 61 -8.42 -10.75 -1.53
N GLN A 62 -9.06 -10.77 -2.71
CA GLN A 62 -8.65 -11.60 -3.85
C GLN A 62 -7.59 -10.96 -4.74
N LEU A 63 -7.22 -9.69 -4.51
CA LEU A 63 -6.27 -8.99 -5.37
C LEU A 63 -4.85 -9.54 -5.22
N PHE A 64 -4.47 -9.89 -3.98
CA PHE A 64 -3.24 -10.59 -3.64
C PHE A 64 -3.58 -11.92 -2.97
N GLU A 65 -2.85 -12.97 -3.32
CA GLU A 65 -3.01 -14.29 -2.73
C GLU A 65 -2.33 -14.39 -1.36
N ASN A 66 -1.20 -13.71 -1.20
CA ASN A 66 -0.38 -13.77 0.00
C ASN A 66 -0.08 -12.38 0.58
N TYR A 67 0.02 -12.29 1.91
CA TYR A 67 0.32 -11.05 2.62
C TYR A 67 1.42 -11.26 3.66
N ILE A 68 2.43 -10.38 3.66
CA ILE A 68 3.51 -10.34 4.65
C ILE A 68 3.48 -8.96 5.30
N LEU A 69 2.77 -8.83 6.42
CA LEU A 69 2.50 -7.55 7.07
C LEU A 69 3.25 -7.46 8.39
N THR A 70 4.32 -6.67 8.41
CA THR A 70 5.23 -6.58 9.56
C THR A 70 5.01 -5.29 10.35
N SER A 71 4.69 -5.43 11.64
CA SER A 71 4.42 -4.30 12.55
C SER A 71 3.49 -3.23 11.95
N PRO A 72 2.26 -3.59 11.49
CA PRO A 72 1.35 -2.62 10.91
C PRO A 72 0.98 -1.53 11.92
N SER A 73 1.05 -0.28 11.49
CA SER A 73 0.76 0.92 12.30
C SER A 73 -0.75 1.15 12.45
N LEU A 74 -1.45 0.21 13.09
CA LEU A 74 -2.92 0.23 13.21
C LEU A 74 -3.44 1.32 14.16
N TRP A 75 -2.58 1.81 15.06
CA TRP A 75 -2.90 2.86 16.02
C TRP A 75 -2.97 4.27 15.42
N ILE A 76 -2.64 4.45 14.13
CA ILE A 76 -2.49 5.79 13.54
C ILE A 76 -3.82 6.50 13.27
N HIS A 77 -4.94 5.76 13.27
CA HIS A 77 -6.28 6.33 13.12
C HIS A 77 -6.89 6.81 14.46
N ASP A 78 -6.32 6.41 15.61
CA ASP A 78 -6.76 6.84 16.94
C ASP A 78 -6.17 8.21 17.35
N ARG A 79 -5.66 9.00 16.39
CA ARG A 79 -5.04 10.31 16.62
C ARG A 79 -5.62 11.39 15.73
#